data_AF-A0A2H0WD63-F1
#
_entry.id   AF-A0A2H0WD63-F1
#
_cell.length_a   1.000
_cell.length_b   1.000
_cell.length_c   1.000
_cell.angle_alpha   90.00
_cell.angle_beta   90.00
_cell.angle_gamma   90.00
#
_symmetry.space_group_name_H-M   'P 1'
#
loop_
_entity.id
_entity.type
_entity.pdbx_description
1 polymer ?
#
loop_
_entity_poly.entity_id
_entity_poly.type
_entity_poly.pdbx_seq_one_letter_code
_entity_poly.pdbx_strand_id
1 'polypeptide(L)'
;MQEFLRKKQPLIFAHWHGDEVALIYLVGRYRIATIASTSKDGEMMNTVLHLLGGVTSRGSSTRGAINALKGLIRIVRDQKRNSSFAVDGPKGPLHQVKPGVFELSRLMNSPIYVIGVACSKAWIFEKAWNKAYLPKPFARIHMEWVGPFGPIDKSQDPRSLELSTEVSNALHNAGQEAVKKIATMS
;
A
#
# COMPACT_ATOMS: atom_id res chain seq x y z
N MET A 1 -8.45 9.84 -9.82
CA MET A 1 -7.31 8.96 -10.14
C MET A 1 -6.85 9.07 -11.59
N GLN A 2 -7.75 8.91 -12.57
CA GLN A 2 -7.38 8.91 -14.01
C GLN A 2 -6.63 10.17 -14.46
N GLU A 3 -7.01 11.34 -13.94
CA GLU A 3 -6.34 12.60 -14.29
C GLU A 3 -4.86 12.61 -13.87
N PHE A 4 -4.55 12.20 -12.63
CA PHE A 4 -3.19 12.10 -12.12
C PHE A 4 -2.35 11.11 -12.94
N LEU A 5 -2.94 9.96 -13.28
CA LEU A 5 -2.29 8.95 -14.13
C LEU A 5 -1.98 9.51 -15.53
N ARG A 6 -2.94 10.22 -16.14
CA ARG A 6 -2.76 10.88 -17.45
C ARG A 6 -1.64 11.93 -17.41
N LYS A 7 -1.59 12.74 -16.34
CA LYS A 7 -0.56 13.76 -16.11
C LYS A 7 0.78 13.18 -15.63
N LYS A 8 0.88 11.85 -15.43
CA LYS A 8 2.04 11.17 -14.84
C LYS A 8 2.47 11.79 -13.51
N GLN A 9 1.51 12.28 -12.74
CA GLN A 9 1.72 12.72 -11.37
C GLN A 9 1.72 11.50 -10.44
N PRO A 10 2.79 11.30 -9.65
CA PRO A 10 2.85 10.15 -8.75
C PRO A 10 1.68 10.10 -7.77
N LEU A 11 1.16 8.89 -7.56
CA LEU A 11 0.14 8.58 -6.57
C LEU A 11 0.73 7.70 -5.46
N ILE A 12 0.14 7.77 -4.27
CA ILE A 12 0.44 6.86 -3.18
C ILE A 12 -0.76 5.96 -2.93
N PHE A 13 -0.56 4.65 -3.06
CA PHE A 13 -1.57 3.63 -2.81
C PHE A 13 -1.37 3.06 -1.41
N ALA A 14 -2.26 3.47 -0.50
CA ALA A 14 -2.30 3.05 0.88
C ALA A 14 -3.16 1.79 1.04
N HIS A 15 -2.67 0.80 1.77
CA HIS A 15 -3.37 -0.46 2.06
C HIS A 15 -2.88 -1.00 3.40
N TRP A 16 -3.52 -2.05 3.91
CA TRP A 16 -3.06 -2.76 5.10
C TRP A 16 -2.01 -3.80 4.75
N HIS A 17 -1.11 -4.10 5.70
CA HIS A 17 -0.31 -5.31 5.56
C HIS A 17 -1.22 -6.53 5.50
N GLY A 18 -0.83 -7.53 4.71
CA GLY A 18 -1.57 -8.76 4.46
C GLY A 18 -2.29 -8.78 3.11
N ASP A 19 -2.62 -7.61 2.56
CA ASP A 19 -3.29 -7.47 1.26
C ASP A 19 -2.32 -7.55 0.06
N GLU A 20 -1.00 -7.56 0.29
CA GLU A 20 -0.01 -7.41 -0.79
C GLU A 20 -0.15 -8.49 -1.87
N VAL A 21 -0.46 -9.73 -1.46
CA VAL A 21 -0.65 -10.86 -2.39
C VAL A 21 -1.84 -10.62 -3.33
N ALA A 22 -2.93 -10.03 -2.84
CA ALA A 22 -4.07 -9.67 -3.68
C ALA A 22 -3.75 -8.49 -4.61
N LEU A 23 -2.88 -7.58 -4.16
CA LEU A 23 -2.52 -6.36 -4.87
C LEU A 23 -1.41 -6.55 -5.92
N ILE A 24 -0.75 -7.71 -6.00
CA ILE A 24 0.37 -7.95 -6.95
C ILE A 24 -0.03 -7.68 -8.41
N TYR A 25 -1.30 -7.89 -8.78
CA TYR A 25 -1.80 -7.61 -10.12
C TYR A 25 -1.70 -6.12 -10.52
N LEU A 26 -1.65 -5.22 -9.53
CA LEU A 26 -1.52 -3.77 -9.75
C LEU A 26 -0.09 -3.35 -10.11
N VAL A 27 0.91 -4.19 -9.83
CA VAL A 27 2.33 -3.83 -9.85
C VAL A 27 2.77 -3.32 -11.22
N GLY A 28 2.62 -4.14 -12.27
CA GLY A 28 2.95 -3.75 -13.63
C GLY A 28 1.99 -2.70 -14.18
N ARG A 29 0.68 -2.87 -13.91
CA ARG A 29 -0.39 -1.99 -14.41
C ARG A 29 -0.20 -0.53 -14.02
N TYR A 30 0.20 -0.27 -12.77
CA TYR A 30 0.36 1.07 -12.22
C TYR A 30 1.81 1.48 -12.01
N ARG A 31 2.78 0.72 -12.55
CA ARG A 31 4.22 1.01 -12.42
C ARG A 31 4.63 1.21 -10.96
N ILE A 32 4.31 0.25 -10.10
CA ILE A 32 4.48 0.38 -8.65
C ILE A 32 5.95 0.41 -8.26
N ALA A 33 6.27 1.30 -7.33
CA ALA A 33 7.46 1.25 -6.49
C ALA A 33 7.04 1.05 -5.02
N THR A 34 7.78 0.26 -4.26
CA THR A 34 7.47 0.04 -2.83
C THR A 34 8.75 -0.22 -2.02
N ILE A 35 8.60 -0.41 -0.71
CA ILE A 35 9.69 -0.83 0.18
C ILE A 35 9.58 -2.34 0.42
N ALA A 36 10.69 -3.04 0.28
CA ALA A 36 10.78 -4.46 0.62
C ALA A 36 11.83 -4.68 1.73
N SER A 37 11.52 -5.56 2.68
CA SER A 37 12.39 -5.91 3.81
C SER A 37 13.65 -6.65 3.35
N THR A 38 14.80 -6.38 3.97
CA THR A 38 16.06 -7.11 3.75
C THR A 38 16.09 -8.53 4.34
N SER A 39 14.95 -9.06 4.80
CA SER A 39 14.80 -10.45 5.23
C SER A 39 14.69 -11.41 4.03
N LYS A 40 14.81 -12.72 4.30
CA LYS A 40 14.63 -13.78 3.28
C LYS A 40 13.25 -13.70 2.60
N ASP A 41 12.19 -13.63 3.39
CA ASP A 41 10.82 -13.50 2.86
C ASP A 41 10.64 -12.19 2.07
N GLY A 42 11.29 -11.12 2.53
CA GLY A 42 11.30 -9.85 1.83
C GLY A 42 12.09 -9.89 0.51
N GLU A 43 13.08 -10.77 0.38
CA GLU A 43 13.80 -11.03 -0.89
C GLU A 43 12.94 -11.84 -1.87
N MET A 44 12.16 -12.80 -1.38
CA MET A 44 11.20 -13.53 -2.20
C MET A 44 10.16 -12.58 -2.78
N MET A 45 9.54 -11.75 -1.95
CA MET A 45 8.59 -10.72 -2.41
C MET A 45 9.27 -9.71 -3.34
N ASN A 46 10.50 -9.28 -3.03
CA ASN A 46 11.28 -8.41 -3.90
C ASN A 46 11.44 -8.98 -5.32
N THR A 47 11.79 -10.26 -5.42
CA THR A 47 11.95 -10.95 -6.71
C THR A 47 10.64 -10.98 -7.48
N VAL A 48 9.53 -11.35 -6.83
CA VAL A 48 8.19 -11.37 -7.46
C VAL A 48 7.80 -9.98 -7.96
N LEU A 49 7.99 -8.94 -7.14
CA LEU A 49 7.66 -7.57 -7.52
C LEU A 49 8.44 -7.14 -8.77
N HIS A 50 9.73 -7.49 -8.88
CA HIS A 50 10.54 -7.17 -10.06
C HIS A 50 10.09 -7.93 -11.31
N LEU A 51 9.78 -9.22 -11.18
CA LEU A 51 9.23 -10.02 -12.29
C LEU A 51 7.90 -9.44 -12.83
N LEU A 52 7.11 -8.81 -11.96
CA LEU A 52 5.87 -8.13 -12.33
C LEU A 52 6.05 -6.68 -12.81
N GLY A 53 7.29 -6.20 -13.00
CA GLY A 53 7.62 -4.86 -13.49
C GLY A 53 7.66 -3.75 -12.42
N GLY A 54 7.56 -4.14 -11.15
CA GLY A 54 7.75 -3.27 -9.99
C GLY A 54 9.22 -2.97 -9.73
N VAL A 55 9.47 -1.98 -8.89
CA VAL A 55 10.80 -1.66 -8.37
C VAL A 55 10.71 -1.50 -6.87
N THR A 56 11.74 -1.93 -6.13
CA THR A 56 11.73 -1.77 -4.68
C THR A 56 12.90 -0.93 -4.19
N SER A 57 12.65 -0.22 -3.10
CA SER A 57 13.69 0.24 -2.20
C SER A 57 13.84 -0.75 -1.04
N ARG A 58 15.04 -0.96 -0.53
CA ARG A 58 15.33 -1.99 0.48
C ARG A 58 15.60 -1.38 1.85
N GLY A 59 15.07 -2.00 2.91
CA GLY A 59 15.51 -1.68 4.28
C GLY A 59 14.85 -2.52 5.37
N SER A 60 15.53 -2.63 6.51
CA SER A 60 15.01 -3.32 7.70
C SER A 60 14.11 -2.42 8.54
N SER A 61 13.17 -3.05 9.27
CA SER A 61 12.25 -2.37 10.18
C SER A 61 12.91 -1.76 11.43
N THR A 62 14.21 -1.99 11.66
CA THR A 62 14.96 -1.52 12.84
C THR A 62 15.96 -0.43 12.52
N ARG A 63 16.75 -0.58 11.45
CA ARG A 63 17.86 0.33 11.11
C ARG A 63 17.77 0.91 9.71
N GLY A 64 16.93 0.35 8.83
CA GLY A 64 16.89 0.69 7.41
C GLY A 64 15.64 1.45 6.92
N ALA A 65 14.61 1.64 7.75
CA ALA A 65 13.33 2.19 7.30
C ALA A 65 13.43 3.60 6.69
N ILE A 66 14.23 4.49 7.29
CA ILE A 66 14.42 5.86 6.78
C ILE A 66 15.12 5.84 5.42
N ASN A 67 16.18 5.05 5.27
CA ASN A 67 16.91 4.94 4.00
C ASN A 67 16.04 4.29 2.92
N ALA A 68 15.23 3.30 3.29
CA ALA A 68 14.27 2.70 2.38
C ALA A 68 13.24 3.71 1.87
N LEU A 69 12.69 4.53 2.77
CA LEU A 69 11.74 5.59 2.41
C LEU A 69 12.39 6.65 1.50
N LYS A 70 13.61 7.09 1.81
CA LYS A 70 14.38 8.00 0.93
C LYS A 70 14.64 7.39 -0.45
N GLY A 71 15.01 6.11 -0.50
CA GLY A 71 15.21 5.39 -1.76
C GLY A 71 13.92 5.27 -2.57
N LEU A 72 12.79 5.00 -1.91
CA LEU A 72 11.47 4.96 -2.55
C LEU A 72 11.12 6.32 -3.16
N ILE A 73 11.28 7.41 -2.40
CA ILE A 73 11.07 8.78 -2.89
C ILE A 73 11.89 9.05 -4.15
N ARG A 74 13.17 8.66 -4.15
CA ARG A 74 14.05 8.81 -5.31
C ARG A 74 13.54 8.01 -6.52
N ILE A 75 13.19 6.74 -6.34
CA ILE A 75 12.64 5.89 -7.42
C ILE A 75 11.37 6.50 -8.01
N VAL A 76 10.43 6.93 -7.15
CA VAL A 76 9.15 7.49 -7.55
C VAL A 76 9.34 8.77 -8.38
N ARG A 77 10.22 9.68 -7.94
CA ARG A 77 10.53 10.93 -8.66
C ARG A 77 11.28 10.68 -9.97
N ASP A 78 12.40 9.96 -9.90
CA ASP A 78 13.32 9.80 -11.04
C ASP A 78 12.69 8.96 -12.16
N GLN A 79 11.86 7.97 -11.80
CA GLN A 79 11.28 7.02 -12.76
C GLN A 79 9.79 7.27 -13.07
N LYS A 80 9.20 8.34 -12.50
CA LYS A 80 7.78 8.69 -12.64
C LYS A 80 6.85 7.50 -12.34
N ARG A 81 7.05 6.88 -11.18
CA ARG A 81 6.31 5.70 -10.71
C ARG A 81 5.24 6.08 -9.70
N ASN A 82 4.31 5.16 -9.42
CA ASN A 82 3.40 5.29 -8.28
C ASN A 82 3.96 4.51 -7.08
N SER A 83 3.63 4.92 -5.86
CA SER A 83 4.03 4.20 -4.65
C SER A 83 2.92 3.27 -4.19
N SER A 84 3.27 2.08 -3.69
CA SER A 84 2.40 1.25 -2.85
C SER A 84 3.00 1.16 -1.45
N PHE A 85 2.20 1.42 -0.42
CA PHE A 85 2.68 1.55 0.95
C PHE A 85 1.69 0.93 1.94
N ALA A 86 2.12 -0.11 2.65
CA ALA A 86 1.35 -0.72 3.71
C ALA A 86 1.44 0.15 4.98
N VAL A 87 0.32 0.73 5.39
CA VAL A 87 0.31 1.92 6.26
C VAL A 87 0.46 1.62 7.75
N ASP A 88 0.18 0.39 8.18
CA ASP A 88 0.33 -0.10 9.54
C ASP A 88 1.76 -0.54 9.89
N GLY A 89 2.68 -0.45 8.93
CA GLY A 89 4.11 -0.63 9.09
C GLY A 89 4.55 -2.04 9.53
N PRO A 90 5.85 -2.34 9.42
CA PRO A 90 6.37 -3.72 9.39
C PRO A 90 6.30 -4.49 10.72
N LYS A 91 5.82 -3.85 11.81
CA LYS A 91 5.73 -4.42 13.16
C LYS A 91 4.30 -4.39 13.71
N GLY A 92 3.33 -3.93 12.92
CA GLY A 92 1.97 -3.71 13.39
C GLY A 92 1.85 -2.71 14.56
N PRO A 93 0.75 -2.74 15.32
CA PRO A 93 -0.39 -3.66 15.16
C PRO A 93 -1.11 -3.49 13.82
N LEU A 94 -1.82 -4.52 13.38
CA LEU A 94 -2.68 -4.44 12.19
C LEU A 94 -3.71 -3.33 12.33
N HIS A 95 -4.03 -2.71 11.20
CA HIS A 95 -5.10 -1.71 11.10
C HIS A 95 -4.87 -0.43 11.92
N GLN A 96 -3.60 -0.10 12.22
CA GLN A 96 -3.23 1.16 12.84
C GLN A 96 -2.30 1.94 11.90
N VAL A 97 -2.84 2.97 11.23
CA VAL A 97 -2.05 3.82 10.33
C VAL A 97 -0.86 4.45 11.06
N LYS A 98 0.30 4.46 10.39
CA LYS A 98 1.54 5.06 10.89
C LYS A 98 1.93 6.30 10.08
N PRO A 99 2.75 7.20 10.66
CA PRO A 99 3.15 8.46 10.02
C PRO A 99 3.86 8.32 8.66
N GLY A 100 4.43 7.16 8.35
CA GLY A 100 5.27 6.96 7.15
C GLY A 100 4.55 7.26 5.83
N VAL A 101 3.24 6.98 5.74
CA VAL A 101 2.44 7.27 4.53
C VAL A 101 2.24 8.78 4.34
N PHE A 102 2.04 9.51 5.44
CA PHE A 102 1.87 10.96 5.44
C PHE A 102 3.19 11.68 5.17
N GLU A 103 4.29 11.19 5.74
CA GLU A 103 5.65 11.67 5.42
C GLU A 103 5.96 11.47 3.93
N LEU A 104 5.62 10.32 3.37
CA LEU A 104 5.78 10.07 1.94
C LEU A 104 4.94 11.05 1.11
N SER A 105 3.66 11.23 1.45
CA SER A 105 2.77 12.16 0.75
C SER A 105 3.28 13.59 0.79
N ARG A 106 3.70 14.07 1.97
CA ARG A 106 4.26 15.40 2.16
C ARG A 106 5.52 15.62 1.34
N LEU A 107 6.47 14.69 1.42
CA LEU A 107 7.73 14.80 0.71
C LEU A 107 7.54 14.71 -0.80
N MET A 108 6.60 13.89 -1.27
CA MET A 108 6.34 13.72 -2.69
C MET A 108 5.36 14.75 -3.27
N ASN A 109 4.72 15.55 -2.43
CA ASN A 109 3.56 16.38 -2.81
C ASN A 109 2.54 15.56 -3.64
N SER A 110 2.24 14.35 -3.18
CA SER A 110 1.45 13.37 -3.91
C SER A 110 0.23 12.94 -3.09
N PRO A 111 -0.97 12.84 -3.70
CA PRO A 111 -2.17 12.45 -2.99
C PRO A 111 -2.15 10.96 -2.65
N ILE A 112 -2.91 10.62 -1.61
CA ILE A 112 -3.10 9.24 -1.16
C ILE A 112 -4.44 8.72 -1.72
N TYR A 113 -4.41 7.51 -2.26
CA TYR A 113 -5.59 6.69 -2.52
C TYR A 113 -5.51 5.47 -1.61
N VAL A 114 -6.56 5.24 -0.84
CA VAL A 114 -6.65 4.03 -0.02
C VAL A 114 -7.30 2.92 -0.83
N ILE A 115 -6.88 1.68 -0.59
CA ILE A 115 -7.43 0.48 -1.21
C ILE A 115 -7.94 -0.43 -0.11
N GLY A 116 -9.26 -0.62 -0.08
CA GLY A 116 -9.88 -1.71 0.68
C GLY A 116 -9.93 -2.96 -0.19
N VAL A 117 -9.51 -4.10 0.36
CA VAL A 117 -9.47 -5.36 -0.39
C VAL A 117 -10.37 -6.39 0.28
N ALA A 118 -11.09 -7.14 -0.54
CA ALA A 118 -11.79 -8.34 -0.10
C ALA A 118 -11.44 -9.50 -1.03
N CYS A 119 -11.39 -10.70 -0.46
CA CYS A 119 -11.18 -11.93 -1.19
C CYS A 119 -12.22 -12.97 -0.76
N SER A 120 -12.93 -13.54 -1.73
CA SER A 120 -14.04 -14.49 -1.45
C SER A 120 -13.60 -15.78 -0.77
N LYS A 121 -12.41 -16.30 -1.11
CA LYS A 121 -11.83 -17.53 -0.54
C LYS A 121 -10.31 -17.41 -0.52
N ALA A 122 -9.69 -17.62 0.64
CA ALA A 122 -8.24 -17.56 0.78
C ALA A 122 -7.73 -18.61 1.78
N TRP A 123 -6.44 -18.94 1.69
CA TRP A 123 -5.69 -19.56 2.78
C TRP A 123 -5.02 -18.45 3.59
N ILE A 124 -5.34 -18.36 4.88
CA ILE A 124 -4.81 -17.32 5.78
C ILE A 124 -3.58 -17.89 6.50
N PHE A 125 -2.48 -17.13 6.51
CA PHE A 125 -1.29 -17.46 7.27
C PHE A 125 -1.47 -17.07 8.74
N GLU A 126 -2.18 -17.90 9.51
CA GLU A 126 -2.62 -17.56 10.88
C GLU A 126 -1.50 -17.22 11.86
N LYS A 127 -0.29 -17.76 11.65
CA LYS A 127 0.89 -17.49 12.48
C LYS A 127 1.60 -16.17 12.12
N ALA A 128 1.30 -15.59 10.96
CA ALA A 128 1.87 -14.32 10.55
C ALA A 128 1.15 -13.17 11.26
N TRP A 129 1.91 -12.20 11.79
CA TRP A 129 1.35 -11.07 12.53
C TRP A 129 0.40 -10.23 11.68
N ASN A 130 0.66 -10.14 10.38
CA ASN A 130 -0.12 -9.36 9.43
C ASN A 130 -1.28 -10.14 8.82
N LYS A 131 -1.48 -11.41 9.21
CA LYS A 131 -2.58 -12.25 8.68
C LYS A 131 -2.65 -12.25 7.15
N ALA A 132 -1.48 -12.20 6.49
CA ALA A 132 -1.41 -12.30 5.04
C ALA A 132 -2.16 -13.54 4.55
N TYR A 133 -2.69 -13.46 3.33
CA TYR A 133 -3.49 -14.53 2.77
C TYR A 133 -3.15 -14.78 1.30
N LEU A 134 -3.31 -16.03 0.89
CA LEU A 134 -3.21 -16.44 -0.50
C LEU A 134 -4.62 -16.71 -1.04
N PRO A 135 -5.13 -15.92 -2.01
CA PRO A 135 -6.37 -16.22 -2.69
C PRO A 135 -6.37 -17.66 -3.24
N LYS A 136 -7.45 -18.40 -3.00
CA LYS A 136 -7.61 -19.76 -3.54
C LYS A 136 -7.86 -19.70 -5.05
N PRO A 137 -7.61 -20.79 -5.81
CA PRO A 137 -8.04 -20.87 -7.21
C PRO A 137 -9.52 -20.48 -7.37
N PHE A 138 -9.80 -19.67 -8.39
CA PHE A 138 -11.14 -19.13 -8.70
C PHE A 138 -11.74 -18.21 -7.63
N ALA A 139 -10.93 -17.74 -6.66
CA ALA A 139 -11.37 -16.71 -5.74
C ALA A 139 -11.58 -15.39 -6.50
N ARG A 140 -12.73 -14.76 -6.25
CA ARG A 140 -12.99 -13.36 -6.60
C ARG A 140 -12.28 -12.44 -5.61
N ILE A 141 -11.67 -11.39 -6.14
CA ILE A 141 -11.04 -10.30 -5.38
C ILE A 141 -11.71 -9.00 -5.83
N HIS A 142 -12.14 -8.19 -4.87
CA HIS A 142 -12.61 -6.83 -5.12
C HIS A 142 -11.68 -5.84 -4.44
N MET A 143 -11.38 -4.74 -5.13
CA MET A 143 -10.55 -3.65 -4.63
C MET A 143 -11.37 -2.37 -4.69
N GLU A 144 -11.71 -1.83 -3.53
CA GLU A 144 -12.43 -0.57 -3.39
C GLU A 144 -11.43 0.57 -3.23
N TRP A 145 -11.47 1.55 -4.13
CA TRP A 145 -10.53 2.66 -4.17
C TRP A 145 -11.21 3.93 -3.65
N VAL A 146 -10.64 4.56 -2.63
CA VAL A 146 -11.17 5.81 -2.06
C VAL A 146 -10.10 6.90 -2.09
N GLY A 147 -10.48 8.11 -2.50
CA GLY A 147 -9.59 9.27 -2.59
C GLY A 147 -9.90 10.19 -3.79
N PRO A 148 -9.06 11.21 -4.05
CA PRO A 148 -7.78 11.44 -3.40
C PRO A 148 -7.93 12.06 -2.01
N PHE A 149 -7.13 11.60 -1.06
CA PHE A 149 -6.77 12.40 0.11
C PHE A 149 -5.61 13.30 -0.31
N GLY A 150 -5.78 14.60 -0.09
CA GLY A 150 -4.87 15.63 -0.60
C GLY A 150 -3.42 15.39 -0.20
N PRO A 151 -2.44 15.89 -0.97
CA PRO A 151 -1.06 15.90 -0.51
C PRO A 151 -0.98 16.53 0.87
N ILE A 152 -0.25 15.90 1.80
CA ILE A 152 -0.05 16.46 3.13
C ILE A 152 0.77 17.75 3.01
N ASP A 153 0.22 18.86 3.48
CA ASP A 153 0.87 20.16 3.43
C ASP A 153 2.08 20.22 4.39
N LYS A 154 3.01 21.15 4.12
CA LYS A 154 4.18 21.36 5.00
C LYS A 154 3.80 21.81 6.41
N SER A 155 2.67 22.50 6.56
CA SER A 155 2.12 22.96 7.85
C SER A 155 1.45 21.84 8.65
N GLN A 156 1.07 20.74 8.02
CA GLN A 156 0.46 19.59 8.70
C GLN A 156 1.53 18.71 9.34
N ASP A 157 1.25 18.21 10.55
CA ASP A 157 2.08 17.20 11.21
C ASP A 157 1.72 15.80 10.69
N PRO A 158 2.63 15.06 10.05
CA PRO A 158 2.43 13.66 9.64
C PRO A 158 2.13 12.70 10.79
N ARG A 159 2.34 13.11 12.05
CA ARG A 159 1.95 12.35 13.25
C ARG A 159 0.58 12.72 13.78
N SER A 160 -0.16 13.58 13.09
CA SER A 160 -1.52 13.97 13.48
C SER A 160 -2.44 12.77 13.63
N LEU A 161 -3.12 12.69 14.77
CA LEU A 161 -4.12 11.66 15.04
C LEU A 161 -5.34 11.81 14.11
N GLU A 162 -5.66 13.03 13.70
CA GLU A 162 -6.76 13.31 12.76
C GLU A 162 -6.49 12.64 11.41
N LEU A 163 -5.31 12.87 10.82
CA LEU A 163 -4.90 12.23 9.57
C LEU A 163 -4.92 10.71 9.68
N SER A 164 -4.34 10.18 10.77
CA SER A 164 -4.32 8.75 11.03
C SER A 164 -5.72 8.17 11.13
N THR A 165 -6.64 8.85 11.80
CA THR A 165 -8.03 8.41 12.00
C THR A 165 -8.82 8.47 10.70
N GLU A 166 -8.69 9.56 9.93
CA GLU A 166 -9.33 9.72 8.62
C GLU A 166 -8.96 8.58 7.67
N VAL A 167 -7.66 8.35 7.49
CA VAL A 167 -7.17 7.28 6.58
C VAL A 167 -7.51 5.89 7.11
N SER A 168 -7.45 5.66 8.43
CA SER A 168 -7.86 4.38 9.02
C SER A 168 -9.33 4.07 8.76
N ASN A 169 -10.21 5.05 8.98
CA ASN A 169 -11.65 4.91 8.73
C ASN A 169 -11.93 4.69 7.25
N ALA A 170 -11.25 5.42 6.36
CA ALA A 170 -11.40 5.25 4.91
C ALA A 170 -10.99 3.83 4.47
N LEU A 171 -9.86 3.31 4.95
CA LEU A 171 -9.41 1.95 4.68
C LEU A 171 -10.40 0.90 5.22
N HIS A 172 -10.88 1.08 6.45
CA HIS A 172 -11.86 0.17 7.05
C HIS A 172 -13.16 0.13 6.24
N ASN A 173 -13.72 1.30 5.92
CA ASN A 173 -14.97 1.41 5.16
C ASN A 173 -14.83 0.86 3.75
N ALA A 174 -13.70 1.13 3.07
CA ALA A 174 -13.40 0.56 1.76
C ALA A 174 -13.33 -0.97 1.82
N GLY A 175 -12.73 -1.54 2.87
CA GLY A 175 -12.69 -2.99 3.08
C GLY A 175 -14.09 -3.58 3.26
N GLN A 176 -14.95 -2.95 4.06
CA GLN A 176 -16.34 -3.39 4.24
C GLN A 176 -17.14 -3.33 2.93
N GLU A 177 -16.97 -2.26 2.14
CA GLU A 177 -17.62 -2.15 0.84
C GLU A 177 -17.11 -3.22 -0.14
N ALA A 178 -15.80 -3.51 -0.13
CA ALA A 178 -15.24 -4.57 -0.95
C ALA A 178 -15.85 -5.94 -0.63
N VAL A 179 -16.09 -6.24 0.65
CA VAL A 179 -16.79 -7.47 1.08
C VAL A 179 -18.21 -7.52 0.53
N LYS A 180 -18.97 -6.42 0.66
CA LYS A 180 -20.35 -6.33 0.12
C LYS A 180 -20.38 -6.55 -1.39
N LYS A 181 -19.46 -5.94 -2.14
CA LYS A 181 -19.37 -6.11 -3.60
C LYS A 181 -19.14 -7.56 -4.00
N ILE A 182 -18.27 -8.28 -3.31
CA ILE A 182 -18.07 -9.72 -3.54
C ILE A 182 -19.35 -10.51 -3.28
N ALA A 183 -20.11 -10.18 -2.24
CA ALA A 183 -21.36 -10.86 -1.91
C ALA A 183 -22.43 -10.67 -2.99
N THR A 184 -22.47 -9.50 -3.65
CA THR A 184 -23.47 -9.18 -4.68
C THR A 184 -23.13 -9.65 -6.10
N MET A 185 -21.92 -10.16 -6.34
CA MET A 185 -21.46 -10.59 -7.68
C MET A 185 -22.00 -11.97 -8.11
N SER A 186 -23.22 -12.35 -7.67
CA SER A 186 -23.86 -13.63 -7.98
C SER A 186 -24.04 -13.86 -9.48
#